data_AF-A0A7C1XMC2-F1
#
_entry.id   AF-A0A7C1XMC2-F1
#
_cell.length_a   1.000
_cell.length_b   1.000
_cell.length_c   1.000
_cell.angle_alpha   90.00
_cell.angle_beta   90.00
_cell.angle_gamma   90.00
#
_symmetry.space_group_name_H-M   'P 1'
#
loop_
_entity.id
_entity.type
_entity.pdbx_description
1 polymer ?
#
loop_
_entity_poly.entity_id
_entity_poly.type
_entity_poly.pdbx_seq_one_letter_code
_entity_poly.pdbx_strand_id
1 'polypeptide(L)'
;MNSGPDTRYTPGRPKTPFPLVRHLSVHVTPLLVRTPISANQVTTLSMLFGLGCSWMVLQGVWALDVVGGAMLVMCYILDNCDGEIARIKGQSTPFGMRYDSFVDFIVHVSFFASLGIGVAESTGQEMWFWMGWAAAAGGTINYAIGFYI
;
A
#
# COMPACT_ATOMS: atom_id res chain seq x y z
N MET A 1 16.82 -21.56 -34.09
CA MET A 1 16.13 -20.25 -34.06
C MET A 1 15.72 -19.98 -32.62
N ASN A 2 16.32 -18.97 -32.00
CA ASN A 2 16.05 -18.55 -30.61
C ASN A 2 14.61 -18.06 -30.47
N SER A 3 13.74 -18.84 -29.83
CA SER A 3 12.51 -18.33 -29.24
C SER A 3 12.88 -17.69 -27.89
N GLY A 4 13.28 -16.42 -27.92
CA GLY A 4 13.34 -15.63 -26.69
C GLY A 4 11.95 -15.58 -26.03
N PRO A 5 11.86 -15.38 -24.70
CA PRO A 5 10.58 -15.30 -24.02
C PRO A 5 9.73 -14.19 -24.65
N ASP A 6 8.48 -14.51 -25.02
CA ASP A 6 7.53 -13.58 -25.62
C ASP A 6 7.26 -12.45 -24.60
N THR A 7 7.91 -11.31 -24.81
CA THR A 7 7.98 -10.15 -23.91
C THR A 7 6.83 -9.16 -24.13
N ARG A 8 5.76 -9.58 -24.81
CA ARG A 8 4.60 -8.73 -25.10
C ARG A 8 3.70 -8.62 -23.88
N TYR A 9 4.13 -7.78 -22.94
CA TYR A 9 3.29 -7.22 -21.89
C TYR A 9 2.17 -6.40 -22.53
N THR A 10 0.94 -6.94 -22.53
CA THR A 10 -0.28 -6.17 -22.77
C THR A 10 -1.07 -6.12 -21.46
N PRO A 11 -0.91 -5.08 -20.65
CA PRO A 11 -1.77 -4.89 -19.49
C PRO A 11 -3.19 -4.72 -20.01
N GLY A 12 -4.12 -5.48 -19.45
CA GLY A 12 -5.53 -5.29 -19.74
C GLY A 12 -5.89 -3.84 -19.39
N ARG A 13 -6.16 -3.03 -20.42
CA ARG A 13 -6.52 -1.62 -20.28
C ARG A 13 -7.62 -1.53 -19.21
N PRO A 14 -7.45 -0.75 -18.13
CA PRO A 14 -8.45 -0.65 -17.08
C PRO A 14 -9.79 -0.28 -17.71
N LYS A 15 -10.77 -1.19 -17.58
CA LYS A 15 -12.10 -1.04 -18.18
C LYS A 15 -12.98 -0.06 -17.39
N THR A 16 -12.52 0.35 -16.21
CA THR A 16 -13.22 1.24 -15.29
C THR A 16 -12.36 2.48 -15.02
N PRO A 17 -12.96 3.68 -14.96
CA PRO A 17 -12.23 4.93 -14.69
C PRO A 17 -11.61 4.98 -13.28
N PHE A 18 -12.02 4.07 -12.40
CA PHE A 18 -11.48 3.88 -11.06
C PHE A 18 -11.00 2.44 -10.88
N PRO A 19 -9.95 2.21 -10.06
CA PRO A 19 -9.22 3.21 -9.25
C PRO A 19 -8.01 3.84 -9.97
N LEU A 20 -7.73 5.12 -9.70
CA LEU A 20 -6.60 5.88 -10.28
C LEU A 20 -5.24 5.21 -10.04
N VAL A 21 -5.09 4.52 -8.91
CA VAL A 21 -3.90 3.74 -8.55
C VAL A 21 -3.55 2.71 -9.62
N ARG A 22 -4.57 2.11 -10.26
CA ARG A 22 -4.41 1.14 -11.34
C ARG A 22 -3.93 1.75 -12.66
N HIS A 23 -4.17 3.04 -12.88
CA HIS A 23 -3.64 3.72 -14.06
C HIS A 23 -2.16 4.07 -13.88
N LEU A 24 -1.77 4.40 -12.65
CA LEU A 24 -0.37 4.65 -12.30
C LEU A 24 0.45 3.35 -12.25
N SER A 25 -0.08 2.27 -11.66
CA SER A 25 0.60 0.97 -11.60
C SER A 25 1.00 0.45 -12.98
N VAL A 26 0.11 0.56 -13.97
CA VAL A 26 0.37 0.11 -15.36
C VAL A 26 1.58 0.79 -16.01
N HIS A 27 1.95 2.00 -15.58
CA HIS A 27 3.15 2.71 -16.08
C HIS A 27 4.41 2.38 -15.27
N VAL A 28 4.25 2.03 -13.99
CA VAL A 28 5.35 1.77 -13.05
C VAL A 28 5.78 0.30 -13.09
N THR A 29 4.83 -0.63 -13.21
CA THR A 29 5.04 -2.08 -13.33
C THR A 29 6.01 -2.47 -14.44
N PRO A 30 5.97 -1.94 -15.68
CA PRO A 30 6.93 -2.29 -16.73
C PRO A 30 8.36 -1.89 -16.40
N LEU A 31 8.53 -0.81 -15.63
CA LEU A 31 9.84 -0.34 -15.19
C LEU A 31 10.39 -1.27 -14.10
N LEU A 32 9.56 -1.68 -13.14
CA LEU A 32 9.96 -2.61 -12.07
C LEU A 32 10.09 -4.07 -12.54
N VAL A 33 9.32 -4.52 -13.53
CA VAL A 33 9.45 -5.88 -14.08
C VAL A 33 10.83 -6.08 -14.71
N ARG A 34 11.45 -5.02 -15.25
CA ARG A 34 12.81 -5.04 -15.81
C ARG A 34 13.90 -5.10 -14.74
N THR A 35 13.59 -4.82 -13.48
CA THR A 35 14.55 -4.96 -12.38
C THR A 35 14.51 -6.38 -11.80
N PRO A 36 15.60 -6.87 -11.19
CA PRO A 36 15.66 -8.20 -10.57
C PRO A 36 14.86 -8.28 -9.24
N ILE A 37 14.07 -7.26 -8.91
CA ILE A 37 13.33 -7.17 -7.64
C ILE A 37 12.17 -8.18 -7.63
N SER A 38 11.98 -8.88 -6.51
CA SER A 38 10.87 -9.81 -6.29
C SER A 38 9.59 -9.10 -5.83
N ALA A 39 8.42 -9.73 -6.01
CA ALA A 39 7.15 -9.16 -5.55
C ALA A 39 7.20 -8.82 -4.05
N ASN A 40 7.65 -9.76 -3.21
CA ASN A 40 7.74 -9.56 -1.76
C ASN A 40 8.66 -8.38 -1.36
N GLN A 41 9.71 -8.08 -2.13
CA GLN A 41 10.56 -6.92 -1.87
C GLN A 41 9.83 -5.60 -2.15
N VAL A 42 8.96 -5.58 -3.15
CA VAL A 42 8.11 -4.42 -3.45
C VAL A 42 7.07 -4.25 -2.34
N THR A 43 6.48 -5.34 -1.84
CA THR A 43 5.58 -5.32 -0.66
C THR A 43 6.30 -4.81 0.60
N THR A 44 7.54 -5.24 0.86
CA THR A 44 8.32 -4.70 1.98
C THR A 44 8.62 -3.21 1.77
N LEU A 45 8.87 -2.77 0.53
CA LEU A 45 9.09 -1.37 0.24
C LEU A 45 7.82 -0.54 0.49
N SER A 46 6.65 -1.00 0.03
CA SER A 46 5.37 -0.33 0.31
C SER A 46 5.13 -0.22 1.81
N MET A 47 5.40 -1.27 2.59
CA MET A 47 5.36 -1.23 4.06
C MET A 47 6.21 -0.10 4.64
N LEU A 48 7.45 0.07 4.19
CA LEU A 48 8.34 1.13 4.67
C LEU A 48 7.80 2.52 4.35
N PHE A 49 7.22 2.72 3.16
CA PHE A 49 6.56 3.98 2.79
C PHE A 49 5.32 4.25 3.66
N GLY A 50 4.50 3.23 3.92
CA GLY A 50 3.32 3.33 4.78
C GLY A 50 3.65 3.65 6.24
N LEU A 51 4.70 3.02 6.80
CA LEU A 51 5.19 3.34 8.14
C LEU A 51 5.85 4.72 8.21
N GLY A 52 6.61 5.10 7.19
CA GLY A 52 7.21 6.44 7.09
C GLY A 52 6.14 7.54 7.04
N CYS A 53 5.07 7.32 6.26
CA CYS A 53 3.89 8.18 6.27
C CYS A 53 3.27 8.27 7.67
N SER A 54 3.03 7.12 8.33
CA SER A 54 2.44 7.07 9.68
C SER A 54 3.26 7.88 10.68
N TRP A 55 4.59 7.79 10.62
CA TRP A 55 5.50 8.59 11.45
C TRP A 55 5.41 10.09 11.18
N MET A 56 5.25 10.49 9.91
CA MET A 56 5.10 11.90 9.52
C MET A 56 3.80 12.51 10.05
N VAL A 57 2.67 11.81 9.85
CA VAL A 57 1.36 12.30 10.32
C VAL A 57 1.25 12.33 11.84
N LEU A 58 2.01 11.47 12.53
CA LEU A 58 2.07 11.46 13.99
C LEU A 58 2.57 12.79 14.57
N GLN A 59 3.41 13.53 13.84
CA GLN A 59 3.97 14.79 14.33
C GLN A 59 2.93 15.92 14.44
N GLY A 60 1.76 15.78 13.80
CA GLY A 60 0.70 16.79 13.84
C GLY A 60 1.06 18.10 13.15
N VAL A 61 2.04 18.09 12.23
CA VAL A 61 2.49 19.28 11.49
C VAL A 61 1.93 19.22 10.08
N TRP A 62 1.16 20.25 9.68
CA TRP A 62 0.51 20.31 8.37
C TRP A 62 1.42 20.00 7.17
N ALA A 63 2.64 20.53 7.16
CA ALA A 63 3.60 20.27 6.08
C ALA A 63 4.00 18.77 6.00
N LEU A 64 4.15 18.11 7.15
CA LEU A 64 4.43 16.68 7.22
C LEU A 64 3.20 15.85 6.88
N ASP A 65 2.00 16.31 7.21
CA ASP A 65 0.76 15.63 6.81
C ASP A 65 0.58 15.58 5.28
N VAL A 66 0.91 16.68 4.60
CA VAL A 66 0.86 16.75 3.12
C VAL A 66 1.88 15.79 2.50
N VAL A 67 3.11 15.79 3.00
CA VAL A 67 4.17 14.87 2.51
C VAL A 67 3.83 13.42 2.84
N GLY A 68 3.29 13.16 4.02
CA GLY A 68 2.79 11.85 4.46
C GLY A 68 1.70 11.35 3.52
N GLY A 69 0.70 12.18 3.21
CA GLY A 69 -0.34 11.85 2.25
C GLY A 69 0.21 11.48 0.86
N ALA A 70 1.22 12.21 0.37
CA ALA A 70 1.90 11.87 -0.88
C ALA A 70 2.65 10.53 -0.78
N MET A 71 3.33 10.26 0.33
CA MET A 71 3.98 8.96 0.59
C MET A 71 2.97 7.81 0.67
N LEU A 72 1.79 8.04 1.25
CA LEU A 72 0.72 7.04 1.30
C LEU A 72 0.21 6.68 -0.10
N VAL A 73 0.05 7.68 -0.98
CA VAL A 73 -0.30 7.42 -2.39
C VAL A 73 0.78 6.57 -3.06
N MET A 74 2.06 6.87 -2.82
CA MET A 74 3.17 6.05 -3.34
C MET A 74 3.14 4.62 -2.79
N CYS A 75 2.82 4.44 -1.51
CA CYS A 75 2.64 3.12 -0.89
C CYS A 75 1.59 2.30 -1.64
N TYR A 76 0.40 2.84 -1.87
CA TYR A 76 -0.67 2.14 -2.61
C TYR A 76 -0.32 1.83 -4.07
N ILE A 77 0.47 2.69 -4.72
CA ILE A 77 0.97 2.41 -6.08
C ILE A 77 1.91 1.20 -6.05
N LEU A 78 2.85 1.16 -5.11
CA LEU A 78 3.81 0.07 -4.97
C LEU A 78 3.13 -1.26 -4.64
N ASP A 79 2.14 -1.24 -3.76
CA ASP A 79 1.29 -2.38 -3.40
C ASP A 79 0.58 -2.96 -4.64
N ASN A 80 -0.04 -2.12 -5.48
CA ASN A 80 -0.63 -2.62 -6.73
C ASN A 80 0.42 -3.16 -7.72
N CYS A 81 1.63 -2.59 -7.71
CA CYS A 81 2.71 -3.07 -8.57
C CYS A 81 3.21 -4.45 -8.15
N ASP A 82 3.28 -4.77 -6.86
CA ASP A 82 3.80 -6.06 -6.40
C ASP A 82 2.93 -7.24 -6.87
N GLY A 83 1.61 -7.09 -6.85
CA GLY A 83 0.66 -8.10 -7.28
C GLY A 83 0.65 -8.26 -8.79
N GLU A 84 0.85 -7.17 -9.54
CA GLU A 84 1.08 -7.23 -10.98
C GLU A 84 2.41 -7.93 -11.31
N ILE A 85 3.50 -7.60 -10.61
CA ILE A 85 4.81 -8.24 -10.76
C ILE A 85 4.73 -9.73 -10.43
N ALA A 86 4.04 -10.10 -9.35
CA ALA A 86 3.86 -11.50 -8.94
C ALA A 86 3.18 -12.32 -10.03
N ARG A 87 2.12 -11.78 -10.66
CA ARG A 87 1.42 -12.43 -11.77
C ARG A 87 2.28 -12.54 -13.02
N ILE A 88 3.04 -11.49 -13.36
CA ILE A 88 3.88 -11.45 -14.55
C ILE A 88 5.09 -12.38 -14.42
N LYS A 89 5.76 -12.37 -13.26
CA LYS A 89 6.96 -13.20 -13.00
C LYS A 89 6.63 -14.63 -12.56
N GLY A 90 5.34 -14.98 -12.42
CA GLY A 90 4.91 -16.29 -11.91
C GLY A 90 5.32 -16.53 -10.45
N GLN A 91 5.47 -15.47 -9.65
CA GLN A 91 5.88 -15.49 -8.25
C GLN A 91 4.69 -15.46 -7.28
N SER A 92 3.46 -15.59 -7.79
CA SER A 92 2.26 -15.66 -6.95
C SER A 92 2.28 -16.91 -6.07
N THR A 93 2.41 -16.71 -4.76
CA THR A 93 2.41 -17.78 -3.76
C THR A 93 1.36 -17.52 -2.68
N PRO A 94 0.83 -18.56 -2.01
CA PRO A 94 -0.07 -18.39 -0.87
C PRO A 94 0.55 -17.54 0.26
N PHE A 95 1.85 -17.75 0.50
CA PHE A 95 2.60 -16.95 1.46
C PHE A 95 2.66 -15.47 1.05
N GLY A 96 3.00 -15.18 -0.22
CA GLY A 96 3.07 -13.81 -0.73
C GLY A 96 1.74 -13.08 -0.60
N MET A 97 0.62 -13.72 -0.96
CA MET A 97 -0.72 -13.13 -0.78
C MET A 97 -1.03 -12.84 0.69
N ARG A 98 -0.63 -13.73 1.61
CA ARG A 98 -0.84 -13.52 3.04
C ARG A 98 0.05 -12.42 3.61
N TYR A 99 1.28 -12.33 3.13
CA TYR A 99 2.24 -11.30 3.51
C TYR A 99 1.78 -9.92 3.06
N ASP A 100 1.31 -9.80 1.82
CA ASP A 100 0.69 -8.60 1.25
C ASP A 100 -0.49 -8.11 2.11
N SER A 101 -1.46 -8.99 2.39
CA SER A 101 -2.59 -8.65 3.27
C SER A 101 -2.17 -8.25 4.69
N PHE A 102 -1.11 -8.85 5.22
CA PHE A 102 -0.59 -8.52 6.55
C PHE A 102 0.11 -7.16 6.58
N VAL A 103 0.85 -6.84 5.53
CA VAL A 103 1.50 -5.53 5.36
C VAL A 103 0.44 -4.44 5.23
N ASP A 104 -0.58 -4.64 4.40
CA ASP A 104 -1.67 -3.68 4.25
C ASP A 104 -2.39 -3.40 5.58
N PHE A 105 -2.64 -4.46 6.35
CA PHE A 105 -3.19 -4.35 7.70
C PHE A 105 -2.31 -3.50 8.64
N ILE A 106 -1.00 -3.78 8.70
CA ILE A 106 -0.08 -3.02 9.56
C ILE A 106 -0.08 -1.55 9.17
N VAL A 107 0.01 -1.25 7.87
CA VAL A 107 0.05 0.13 7.37
C VAL A 107 -1.24 0.85 7.70
N HIS A 108 -2.41 0.23 7.49
CA HIS A 108 -3.70 0.83 7.82
C HIS A 108 -3.85 1.14 9.31
N VAL A 109 -3.55 0.18 10.18
CA VAL A 109 -3.66 0.37 11.64
C VAL A 109 -2.70 1.46 12.11
N SER A 110 -1.45 1.39 11.65
CA SER A 110 -0.41 2.36 12.03
C SER A 110 -0.76 3.77 11.56
N PHE A 111 -1.26 3.91 10.33
CA PHE A 111 -1.63 5.19 9.75
C PHE A 111 -2.79 5.84 10.50
N PHE A 112 -3.89 5.11 10.73
CA PHE A 112 -5.06 5.69 11.41
C PHE A 112 -4.81 6.01 12.87
N ALA A 113 -4.08 5.14 13.59
CA ALA A 113 -3.70 5.42 14.97
C ALA A 113 -2.81 6.67 15.05
N SER A 114 -1.81 6.77 14.17
CA SER A 114 -0.88 7.91 14.15
C SER A 114 -1.58 9.21 13.76
N LEU A 115 -2.46 9.17 12.76
CA LEU A 115 -3.25 10.32 12.32
C LEU A 115 -4.16 10.84 13.45
N GLY A 116 -4.84 9.93 14.16
CA GLY A 116 -5.69 10.31 15.29
C GLY A 116 -4.91 11.00 16.40
N ILE A 117 -3.72 10.49 16.74
CA ILE A 117 -2.84 11.09 17.74
C ILE A 117 -2.32 12.45 17.27
N GLY A 118 -1.73 12.55 16.07
CA GLY A 118 -1.16 13.80 15.56
C GLY A 118 -2.20 14.91 15.39
N VAL A 119 -3.42 14.58 14.94
CA VAL A 119 -4.50 15.56 14.83
C VAL A 119 -5.05 15.96 16.21
N ALA A 120 -5.15 15.03 17.16
CA ALA A 120 -5.57 15.35 18.53
C ALA A 120 -4.59 16.31 19.21
N GLU A 121 -3.28 16.08 19.06
CA GLU A 121 -2.24 16.95 19.63
C GLU A 121 -2.23 18.34 18.99
N SER A 122 -2.38 18.43 17.67
CA SER A 122 -2.36 19.71 16.96
C SER A 122 -3.62 20.56 17.15
N THR A 123 -4.79 19.92 17.31
CA THR A 123 -6.08 20.63 17.49
C THR A 123 -6.48 20.80 18.95
N GLY A 124 -5.89 20.03 19.87
CA GLY A 124 -6.27 19.96 21.28
C GLY A 124 -7.61 19.25 21.54
N GLN A 125 -8.18 18.56 20.53
CA GLN A 125 -9.47 17.87 20.65
C GLN A 125 -9.27 16.35 20.75
N GLU A 126 -9.59 15.78 21.90
CA GLU A 126 -9.49 14.34 22.16
C GLU A 126 -10.40 13.47 21.27
N MET A 127 -11.43 14.05 20.64
CA MET A 127 -12.31 13.32 19.73
C MET A 127 -11.52 12.64 18.60
N TRP A 128 -10.50 13.30 18.06
CA TRP A 128 -9.69 12.78 16.95
C TRP A 128 -8.86 11.56 17.34
N PHE A 129 -8.40 11.51 18.58
CA PHE A 129 -7.70 10.35 19.13
C PHE A 129 -8.62 9.12 19.09
N TRP A 130 -9.84 9.24 19.62
CA TRP A 130 -10.81 8.16 19.62
C TRP A 130 -11.24 7.74 18.22
N MET A 131 -11.42 8.69 17.30
CA MET A 131 -11.74 8.39 15.91
C MET A 131 -10.62 7.62 15.21
N GLY A 132 -9.36 8.00 15.42
CA GLY A 132 -8.21 7.28 14.87
C GLY A 132 -8.10 5.85 15.39
N TRP A 133 -8.27 5.66 16.70
CA TRP A 133 -8.29 4.33 17.31
C TRP A 133 -9.50 3.48 16.88
N ALA A 134 -10.67 4.09 16.72
CA ALA A 134 -11.85 3.40 16.19
C ALA A 134 -11.62 2.93 14.74
N ALA A 135 -10.99 3.77 13.90
CA ALA A 135 -10.61 3.39 12.54
C ALA A 135 -9.57 2.26 12.52
N ALA A 136 -8.55 2.32 13.38
CA ALA A 136 -7.56 1.26 13.53
C ALA A 136 -8.19 -0.07 13.99
N ALA A 137 -9.14 -0.03 14.92
CA ALA A 137 -9.91 -1.20 15.32
C ALA A 137 -10.75 -1.75 14.16
N GLY A 138 -11.40 -0.87 13.38
CA GLY A 138 -12.12 -1.26 12.17
C GLY A 138 -11.23 -1.97 11.14
N GLY A 139 -10.03 -1.45 10.88
CA GLY A 139 -9.04 -2.09 10.00
C GLY A 139 -8.62 -3.47 10.51
N THR A 140 -8.47 -3.62 11.83
CA THR A 140 -8.16 -4.91 12.47
C THR A 140 -9.29 -5.92 12.29
N ILE A 141 -10.55 -5.49 12.46
CA ILE A 141 -11.72 -6.33 12.24
C ILE A 141 -11.79 -6.76 10.76
N ASN A 142 -11.56 -5.84 9.83
CA ASN A 142 -11.53 -6.15 8.39
C ASN A 142 -10.49 -7.22 8.06
N TYR A 143 -9.26 -7.08 8.57
CA TYR A 143 -8.22 -8.09 8.39
C TYR A 143 -8.58 -9.44 9.02
N ALA A 144 -9.17 -9.42 10.22
CA ALA A 144 -9.62 -10.65 10.89
C ALA A 144 -10.67 -11.37 10.03
N ILE A 145 -11.70 -10.66 9.54
CA ILE A 145 -12.73 -11.22 8.66
C ILE A 145 -12.10 -11.82 7.40
N GLY A 146 -11.18 -11.10 6.76
CA GLY A 146 -10.47 -11.57 5.57
C GLY A 146 -9.57 -12.80 5.80
N PHE A 147 -9.32 -13.19 7.05
CA PHE A 147 -8.65 -14.45 7.37
C PHE A 147 -9.61 -15.62 7.61
N TYR A 148 -10.84 -15.34 8.04
CA TYR A 148 -11.83 -16.37 8.40
C TYR A 148 -12.77 -16.76 7.25
N ILE A 149 -12.80 -15.99 6.16
CA ILE A 149 -13.59 -16.25 4.94
C ILE A 149 -12.65 -16.74 3.83
#